data_AF-A0A915Z160-F1
#
_entry.id   AF-A0A915Z160-F1
#
_cell.length_a   1.000
_cell.length_b   1.000
_cell.length_c   1.000
_cell.angle_alpha   90.00
_cell.angle_beta   90.00
_cell.angle_gamma   90.00
#
_symmetry.space_group_name_H-M   'P 1'
#
loop_
_entity.id
_entity.type
_entity.pdbx_description
1 polymer ?
#
loop_
_entity_poly.entity_id
_entity_poly.type
_entity_poly.pdbx_seq_one_letter_code
_entity_poly.pdbx_strand_id
1 'polypeptide(L)'
;MDTRLAAISRHHGLKIFHNGLANLARFAALEYRNMMRVMPFVLDGLLDNGGLDSKLIGLYLKWNDMYRKTRKLAFTKKELDNFEKLMKSWAKDLVLIGSYSNNQCQYPKLHHFLYHLIPAIKDYCSPNGWNAETFEFLYKAYIKDPYHISNKRNVNPQILGTVMRKLTLQEVYKTIFLNKPHHFYQSNEVILYKNYNNIPF
;
A
#
# COMPACT_ATOMS: atom_id res chain seq x y z
N MET A 1 18.78 16.12 0.67
CA MET A 1 17.60 15.23 0.56
C MET A 1 16.30 16.01 0.74
N ASP A 2 16.04 16.61 1.91
CA ASP A 2 14.78 17.33 2.16
C ASP A 2 14.57 18.56 1.25
N THR A 3 15.63 19.32 0.97
CA THR A 3 15.60 20.44 0.01
C THR A 3 15.19 19.98 -1.40
N ARG A 4 15.64 18.80 -1.81
CA ARG A 4 15.33 18.20 -3.10
C ARG A 4 13.89 17.69 -3.17
N LEU A 5 13.40 17.08 -2.09
CA LEU A 5 12.00 16.68 -1.95
C LEU A 5 11.04 17.88 -2.04
N ALA A 6 11.43 19.01 -1.44
CA ALA A 6 10.66 20.25 -1.52
C ALA A 6 10.69 20.90 -2.92
N ALA A 7 11.75 20.67 -3.71
CA ALA A 7 11.94 21.23 -5.04
C ALA A 7 11.19 20.49 -6.16
N ILE A 8 10.56 19.34 -5.87
CA ILE A 8 9.82 18.57 -6.88
C ILE A 8 8.61 19.35 -7.38
N SER A 9 8.44 19.39 -8.70
CA SER A 9 7.34 20.10 -9.34
C SER A 9 5.98 19.54 -8.93
N ARG A 10 5.00 20.43 -8.82
CA ARG A 10 3.62 20.05 -8.46
C ARG A 10 3.00 19.30 -9.65
N HIS A 11 2.65 18.04 -9.44
CA HIS A 11 1.90 17.25 -10.41
C HIS A 11 0.73 16.55 -9.74
N HIS A 12 -0.37 16.38 -10.47
CA HIS A 12 -1.54 15.68 -9.97
C HIS A 12 -1.19 14.23 -9.60
N GLY A 13 -1.52 13.81 -8.36
CA GLY A 13 -1.26 12.46 -7.86
C GLY A 13 0.12 12.19 -7.25
N LEU A 14 1.01 13.19 -7.20
CA LEU A 14 2.29 13.13 -6.48
C LEU A 14 2.19 13.89 -5.14
N LYS A 15 2.53 13.21 -4.03
CA LYS A 15 2.56 13.82 -2.69
C LYS A 15 3.88 14.57 -2.50
N ILE A 16 3.80 15.82 -2.06
CA ILE A 16 4.96 16.65 -1.74
C ILE A 16 5.25 16.55 -0.25
N PHE A 17 6.52 16.33 0.09
CA PHE A 17 6.99 16.23 1.47
C PHE A 17 7.58 17.59 1.90
N HIS A 18 6.71 18.59 2.10
CA HIS A 18 7.14 19.97 2.40
C HIS A 18 7.98 20.10 3.68
N ASN A 19 7.76 19.23 4.67
CA ASN A 19 8.48 19.26 5.96
C ASN A 19 9.64 18.23 6.01
N GLY A 20 10.10 17.75 4.85
CA GLY A 20 11.11 16.69 4.75
C GLY A 20 10.63 15.32 5.23
N LEU A 21 11.54 14.34 5.24
CA LEU A 21 11.27 12.99 5.74
C LEU A 21 11.46 12.85 7.25
N ALA A 22 12.22 13.75 7.87
CA ALA A 22 12.61 13.66 9.29
C ALA A 22 11.43 13.79 10.27
N ASN A 23 10.37 14.50 9.89
CA ASN A 23 9.19 14.72 10.74
C ASN A 23 8.15 13.57 10.67
N LEU A 24 8.38 12.56 9.85
CA LEU A 24 7.50 11.39 9.76
C LEU A 24 7.88 10.35 10.82
N ALA A 25 7.40 10.56 12.05
CA ALA A 25 7.65 9.66 13.19
C ALA A 25 7.29 8.20 12.89
N ARG A 26 6.29 7.95 12.02
CA ARG A 26 5.95 6.63 11.46
C ARG A 26 5.45 6.81 10.02
N PHE A 27 6.03 6.06 9.09
CA PHE A 27 5.50 5.95 7.73
C PHE A 27 4.33 4.96 7.73
N ALA A 28 3.14 5.38 7.29
CA ALA A 28 2.07 4.46 6.95
C ALA A 28 2.25 3.95 5.51
N ALA A 29 1.49 2.93 5.13
CA ALA A 29 1.60 2.29 3.82
C ALA A 29 1.39 3.26 2.65
N LEU A 30 0.54 4.28 2.83
CA LEU A 30 0.32 5.31 1.83
C LEU A 30 1.55 6.20 1.62
N GLU A 31 2.24 6.57 2.69
CA GLU A 31 3.47 7.36 2.62
C GLU A 31 4.56 6.59 1.88
N TYR A 32 4.76 5.30 2.19
CA TYR A 32 5.73 4.48 1.46
C TYR A 32 5.43 4.41 -0.04
N ARG A 33 4.15 4.22 -0.43
CA ARG A 33 3.75 4.21 -1.85
C ARG A 33 3.99 5.55 -2.53
N ASN A 34 3.79 6.66 -1.81
CA ASN A 34 4.09 7.99 -2.33
C ASN A 34 5.59 8.22 -2.48
N MET A 35 6.40 7.76 -1.53
CA MET A 35 7.86 7.79 -1.63
C MET A 35 8.35 7.00 -2.83
N MET A 36 7.82 5.80 -3.08
CA MET A 36 8.19 4.98 -4.25
C MET A 36 8.11 5.74 -5.58
N ARG A 37 7.16 6.68 -5.71
CA ARG A 37 7.00 7.49 -6.92
C ARG A 37 7.98 8.64 -7.01
N VAL A 38 8.37 9.20 -5.86
CA VAL A 38 9.13 10.44 -5.74
C VAL A 38 10.65 10.20 -5.65
N MET A 39 11.06 9.12 -5.00
CA MET A 39 12.47 8.86 -4.68
C MET A 39 13.41 8.81 -5.90
N PRO A 40 13.06 8.30 -7.09
CA PRO A 40 13.96 8.35 -8.25
C PRO A 40 14.43 9.77 -8.59
N PHE A 41 13.54 10.77 -8.52
CA PHE A 41 13.88 12.18 -8.77
C PHE A 41 14.72 12.80 -7.65
N VAL A 42 14.58 12.29 -6.43
CA VAL A 42 15.39 12.73 -5.28
C VAL A 42 16.79 12.15 -5.34
N LEU A 43 16.94 10.97 -5.94
CA LEU A 43 18.24 10.33 -6.12
C LEU A 43 19.02 10.96 -7.28
N ASP A 44 18.36 11.35 -8.38
CA ASP A 44 19.01 11.91 -9.59
C ASP A 44 20.01 13.06 -9.35
N GLY A 45 21.31 12.85 -9.55
CA GLY A 45 22.37 13.80 -9.23
C GLY A 45 22.64 13.97 -7.73
N LEU A 46 22.27 13.00 -6.88
CA LEU A 46 22.55 13.04 -5.42
C LEU A 46 24.00 12.71 -5.12
N LEU A 47 24.59 11.81 -5.91
CA LEU A 47 25.95 11.33 -5.73
C LEU A 47 26.76 11.72 -6.96
N ASP A 48 27.77 12.56 -6.76
CA ASP A 48 28.68 13.02 -7.80
C ASP A 48 29.84 12.02 -8.03
N ASN A 49 29.50 10.72 -8.00
CA ASN A 49 30.47 9.61 -7.94
C ASN A 49 30.38 8.72 -9.19
N GLY A 50 30.64 9.28 -10.37
CA GLY A 50 30.97 8.49 -11.58
C GLY A 50 29.91 7.46 -12.00
N GLY A 51 28.62 7.80 -11.89
CA GLY A 51 27.51 6.93 -12.32
C GLY A 51 26.99 5.94 -11.27
N LEU A 52 27.42 6.04 -10.00
CA LEU A 52 26.78 5.31 -8.89
C LEU A 52 25.30 5.69 -8.73
N ASP A 53 24.99 6.95 -8.99
CA ASP A 53 23.63 7.47 -8.88
C ASP A 53 22.66 6.81 -9.89
N SER A 54 23.06 6.71 -11.16
CA SER A 54 22.24 6.04 -12.18
C SER A 54 22.02 4.55 -11.85
N LYS A 55 23.00 3.88 -11.25
CA LYS A 55 22.86 2.51 -10.73
C LYS A 55 21.86 2.45 -9.58
N LEU A 56 21.92 3.39 -8.64
CA LEU A 56 21.00 3.46 -7.49
C LEU A 56 19.56 3.72 -7.93
N ILE A 57 19.37 4.65 -8.87
CA ILE A 57 18.07 4.92 -9.50
C ILE A 57 17.55 3.67 -10.21
N GLY A 58 18.39 3.02 -11.01
CA GLY A 58 18.04 1.77 -11.69
C GLY A 58 17.61 0.68 -10.72
N LEU A 59 18.32 0.55 -9.60
CA LEU A 59 17.99 -0.39 -8.53
C LEU A 59 16.64 -0.07 -7.88
N TYR A 60 16.36 1.21 -7.65
CA TYR A 60 15.09 1.68 -7.09
C TYR A 60 13.92 1.42 -8.06
N LEU A 61 14.10 1.68 -9.36
CA LEU A 61 13.09 1.44 -10.39
C LEU A 61 12.78 -0.05 -10.54
N LYS A 62 13.81 -0.91 -10.51
CA LYS A 62 13.62 -2.37 -10.48
C LYS A 62 12.85 -2.82 -9.25
N TRP A 63 13.15 -2.25 -8.07
CA TRP A 63 12.37 -2.53 -6.85
C TRP A 63 10.90 -2.14 -7.01
N ASN A 64 10.62 -0.97 -7.58
CA ASN A 64 9.24 -0.53 -7.85
C ASN A 64 8.51 -1.47 -8.82
N ASP A 65 9.18 -2.00 -9.84
CA ASP A 65 8.59 -3.00 -10.74
C ASP A 65 8.31 -4.31 -9.99
N MET A 66 9.26 -4.80 -9.18
CA MET A 66 9.03 -5.97 -8.33
C MET A 66 7.85 -5.78 -7.38
N TYR A 67 7.76 -4.64 -6.70
CA TYR A 67 6.62 -4.29 -5.83
C TYR A 67 5.30 -4.24 -6.60
N ARG A 68 5.30 -3.71 -7.82
CA ARG A 68 4.10 -3.72 -8.67
C ARG A 68 3.66 -5.14 -9.00
N LYS A 69 4.61 -6.03 -9.32
CA LYS A 69 4.31 -7.44 -9.62
C LYS A 69 3.71 -8.16 -8.43
N THR A 70 4.19 -7.93 -7.20
CA THR A 70 3.63 -8.60 -6.01
C THR A 70 2.18 -8.25 -5.71
N ARG A 71 1.66 -7.13 -6.24
CA ARG A 71 0.24 -6.75 -6.10
C ARG A 71 -0.68 -7.42 -7.13
N LYS A 72 -0.15 -8.18 -8.09
CA LYS A 72 -0.95 -8.88 -9.10
C LYS A 72 -1.75 -10.01 -8.45
N LEU A 73 -3.04 -10.14 -8.79
CA LEU A 73 -3.95 -11.13 -8.19
C LEU A 73 -3.61 -12.59 -8.54
N ALA A 74 -2.94 -12.84 -9.67
CA ALA A 74 -2.56 -14.18 -10.10
C ALA A 74 -1.32 -14.15 -10.99
N PHE A 75 -0.55 -15.24 -10.99
CA PHE A 75 0.66 -15.38 -11.80
C PHE A 75 0.53 -16.58 -12.74
N THR A 76 0.95 -16.40 -13.98
CA THR A 76 1.26 -17.54 -14.86
C THR A 76 2.66 -18.07 -14.56
N LYS A 77 2.95 -19.32 -14.93
CA LYS A 77 4.29 -19.93 -14.72
C LYS A 77 5.41 -19.10 -15.36
N LYS A 78 5.20 -18.62 -16.60
CA LYS A 78 6.16 -17.76 -17.32
C LYS A 78 6.40 -16.42 -16.60
N GLU A 79 5.35 -15.81 -16.07
CA GLU A 79 5.47 -14.55 -15.32
C GLU A 79 6.22 -14.75 -14.01
N LEU A 80 5.98 -15.88 -13.33
CA LEU A 80 6.68 -16.22 -12.10
C LEU A 80 8.18 -16.47 -12.37
N ASP A 81 8.53 -17.19 -13.44
CA ASP A 81 9.92 -17.40 -13.86
C ASP A 81 10.60 -16.07 -14.21
N ASN A 82 9.90 -15.17 -14.91
CA ASN A 82 10.41 -13.83 -15.21
C ASN A 82 10.58 -12.99 -13.94
N PHE A 83 9.67 -13.13 -12.97
CA PHE A 83 9.76 -12.42 -11.71
C PHE A 83 10.95 -12.91 -10.87
N GLU A 84 11.18 -14.22 -10.81
CA GLU A 84 12.35 -14.79 -10.15
C GLU A 84 13.67 -14.31 -10.80
N LYS A 85 13.73 -14.25 -12.13
CA LYS A 85 14.89 -13.68 -12.86
C LYS A 85 15.12 -12.21 -12.52
N LEU A 86 14.06 -11.41 -12.44
CA LEU A 86 14.13 -10.01 -12.05
C LEU A 86 14.66 -9.85 -10.61
N MET A 87 14.16 -10.66 -9.67
CA MET A 87 14.62 -10.66 -8.28
C MET A 87 16.10 -11.01 -8.16
N LYS A 88 16.55 -12.05 -8.88
CA LYS A 88 17.97 -12.46 -8.90
C LYS A 88 18.86 -11.37 -9.52
N SER A 89 18.43 -10.75 -10.62
CA SER A 89 19.16 -9.63 -11.22
C SER A 89 19.25 -8.44 -10.26
N TRP A 90 18.15 -8.07 -9.63
CA TRP A 90 18.11 -6.97 -8.67
C TRP A 90 19.00 -7.24 -7.45
N ALA A 91 19.00 -8.47 -6.92
CA ALA A 91 19.84 -8.85 -5.79
C ALA A 91 21.33 -8.74 -6.11
N LYS A 92 21.75 -9.13 -7.33
CA LYS A 92 23.14 -8.95 -7.78
C LYS A 92 23.54 -7.48 -7.82
N ASP A 93 22.67 -6.62 -8.35
CA ASP A 93 22.92 -5.18 -8.40
C ASP A 93 22.97 -4.58 -6.98
N LEU A 94 22.13 -5.08 -6.05
CA LEU A 94 22.12 -4.63 -4.67
C LEU A 94 23.44 -4.95 -3.97
N VAL A 95 23.97 -6.17 -4.14
CA VAL A 95 25.25 -6.56 -3.53
C VAL A 95 26.39 -5.65 -4.00
N LEU A 96 26.39 -5.27 -5.28
CA LEU A 96 27.40 -4.36 -5.83
C LEU A 96 27.39 -2.98 -5.16
N ILE A 97 26.20 -2.49 -4.79
CA ILE A 97 26.01 -1.21 -4.06
C ILE A 97 26.12 -1.42 -2.54
N GLY A 98 25.92 -2.64 -2.06
CA GLY A 98 25.89 -2.99 -0.65
C GLY A 98 27.23 -2.83 0.06
N SER A 99 28.34 -2.71 -0.69
CA SER A 99 29.66 -2.32 -0.17
C SER A 99 29.64 -0.96 0.54
N TYR A 100 28.70 -0.07 0.18
CA TYR A 100 28.49 1.23 0.84
C TYR A 100 27.58 1.14 2.07
N SER A 101 27.02 -0.03 2.38
CA SER A 101 26.13 -0.24 3.53
C SER A 101 26.88 -0.85 4.71
N ASN A 102 26.78 -0.20 5.87
CA ASN A 102 27.39 -0.69 7.12
C ASN A 102 26.88 -2.08 7.54
N ASN A 103 25.70 -2.47 7.08
CA ASN A 103 25.05 -3.75 7.44
C ASN A 103 25.21 -4.83 6.37
N GLN A 104 26.06 -4.63 5.34
CA GLN A 104 26.27 -5.59 4.24
C GLN A 104 24.95 -6.05 3.58
N CYS A 105 23.94 -5.19 3.55
CA CYS A 105 22.59 -5.49 3.06
C CYS A 105 21.87 -6.68 3.73
N GLN A 106 22.20 -7.02 4.98
CA GLN A 106 21.54 -8.07 5.75
C GLN A 106 20.20 -7.59 6.32
N TYR A 107 19.14 -7.71 5.53
CA TYR A 107 17.78 -7.37 5.96
C TYR A 107 16.92 -8.65 6.02
N PRO A 108 16.39 -9.05 7.20
CA PRO A 108 15.57 -10.27 7.31
C PRO A 108 14.36 -10.28 6.38
N LYS A 109 13.69 -9.13 6.23
CA LYS A 109 12.57 -8.97 5.29
C LYS A 109 13.01 -9.17 3.84
N LEU A 110 14.21 -8.73 3.49
CA LEU A 110 14.75 -8.91 2.14
C LEU A 110 15.12 -10.38 1.89
N HIS A 111 15.71 -11.05 2.88
CA HIS A 111 15.98 -12.48 2.81
C HIS A 111 14.68 -13.27 2.55
N HIS A 112 13.63 -13.00 3.32
CA HIS A 112 12.32 -13.62 3.10
C HIS A 112 11.79 -13.34 1.69
N PHE A 113 11.87 -12.09 1.23
CA PHE A 113 11.44 -11.72 -0.11
C PHE A 113 12.21 -12.49 -1.20
N LEU A 114 13.53 -12.60 -1.11
CA LEU A 114 14.35 -13.21 -2.15
C LEU A 114 14.24 -14.74 -2.20
N TYR A 115 14.17 -15.40 -1.05
CA TYR A 115 14.25 -16.87 -0.98
C TYR A 115 12.89 -17.55 -0.82
N HIS A 116 11.94 -16.91 -0.13
CA HIS A 116 10.69 -17.57 0.26
C HIS A 116 9.47 -17.07 -0.50
N LEU A 117 9.54 -15.91 -1.17
CA LEU A 117 8.38 -15.37 -1.90
C LEU A 117 7.91 -16.29 -3.04
N ILE A 118 8.83 -16.72 -3.92
CA ILE A 118 8.45 -17.54 -5.07
C ILE A 118 7.88 -18.91 -4.65
N PRO A 119 8.49 -19.66 -3.70
CA PRO A 119 7.87 -20.84 -3.11
C PRO A 119 6.48 -20.55 -2.53
N ALA A 120 6.36 -19.50 -1.71
CA ALA A 120 5.08 -19.14 -1.12
C ALA A 120 4.02 -18.81 -2.17
N ILE A 121 4.39 -18.20 -3.30
CA ILE A 121 3.43 -17.90 -4.38
C ILE A 121 2.91 -19.19 -5.05
N LYS A 122 3.77 -20.21 -5.15
CA LYS A 122 3.37 -21.51 -5.71
C LYS A 122 2.41 -22.25 -4.79
N ASP A 123 2.62 -22.16 -3.48
CA ASP A 123 1.84 -22.88 -2.48
C ASP A 123 0.55 -22.15 -2.09
N TYR A 124 0.59 -20.81 -2.02
CA TYR A 124 -0.47 -19.98 -1.44
C TYR A 124 -1.01 -18.88 -2.39
N CYS A 125 -0.69 -18.95 -3.68
CA CYS A 125 -1.15 -18.00 -4.71
C CYS A 125 -0.60 -16.56 -4.54
N SER A 126 -1.37 -15.53 -4.90
CA SER A 126 -0.85 -14.16 -4.94
C SER A 126 -0.56 -13.57 -3.55
N PRO A 127 0.57 -12.85 -3.39
CA PRO A 127 0.88 -12.14 -2.15
C PRO A 127 -0.14 -11.06 -1.78
N ASN A 128 -0.91 -10.57 -2.74
CA ASN A 128 -1.93 -9.56 -2.47
C ASN A 128 -3.02 -10.07 -1.51
N GLY A 129 -3.26 -11.39 -1.46
CA GLY A 129 -4.22 -12.01 -0.55
C GLY A 129 -3.69 -12.26 0.86
N TRP A 130 -2.37 -12.14 1.10
CA TRP A 130 -1.76 -12.49 2.39
C TRP A 130 -1.60 -11.31 3.35
N ASN A 131 -1.83 -10.08 2.87
CA ASN A 131 -1.59 -8.90 3.68
C ASN A 131 -2.68 -8.74 4.76
N ALA A 132 -2.34 -8.02 5.83
CA ALA A 132 -3.27 -7.74 6.92
C ALA A 132 -4.17 -6.52 6.63
N GLU A 133 -4.15 -5.92 5.43
CA GLU A 133 -4.88 -4.66 5.14
C GLU A 133 -6.39 -4.84 5.40
N THR A 134 -6.96 -5.97 4.96
CA THR A 134 -8.37 -6.30 5.21
C THR A 134 -8.65 -6.50 6.69
N PHE A 135 -7.80 -7.23 7.41
CA PHE A 135 -7.99 -7.46 8.84
C PHE A 135 -7.89 -6.16 9.64
N GLU A 136 -6.90 -5.31 9.35
CA GLU A 136 -6.72 -4.00 9.99
C GLU A 136 -7.93 -3.09 9.73
N PHE A 137 -8.45 -3.09 8.50
CA PHE A 137 -9.66 -2.35 8.15
C PHE A 137 -10.87 -2.82 8.95
N LEU A 138 -11.11 -4.14 9.02
CA LEU A 138 -12.21 -4.73 9.77
C LEU A 138 -12.08 -4.44 11.27
N TYR A 139 -10.89 -4.64 11.84
CA TYR A 139 -10.61 -4.35 13.24
C TYR A 139 -10.88 -2.89 13.56
N LYS A 140 -10.44 -1.96 12.70
CA LYS A 140 -10.72 -0.54 12.86
C LYS A 140 -12.23 -0.27 12.86
N ALA A 141 -12.94 -0.77 11.85
CA ALA A 141 -14.35 -0.48 11.62
C ALA A 141 -15.30 -1.11 12.65
N TYR A 142 -14.97 -2.29 13.19
CA TYR A 142 -15.87 -3.09 14.03
C TYR A 142 -15.43 -3.18 15.49
N ILE A 143 -14.16 -2.93 15.80
CA ILE A 143 -13.68 -2.96 17.19
C ILE A 143 -13.26 -1.56 17.62
N LYS A 144 -12.31 -0.95 16.91
CA LYS A 144 -11.68 0.30 17.35
C LYS A 144 -12.65 1.47 17.36
N ASP A 145 -13.38 1.70 16.27
CA ASP A 145 -14.31 2.83 16.17
C ASP A 145 -15.48 2.69 17.18
N PRO A 146 -16.17 1.53 17.29
CA PRO A 146 -17.19 1.34 18.32
C PRO A 146 -16.63 1.45 19.75
N TYR A 147 -15.41 0.96 19.97
CA TYR A 147 -14.73 1.13 21.25
C TYR A 147 -14.58 2.62 21.57
N HIS A 148 -14.05 3.44 20.65
CA HIS A 148 -13.88 4.88 20.87
C HIS A 148 -15.20 5.60 21.17
N ILE A 149 -16.32 5.16 20.58
CA ILE A 149 -17.66 5.72 20.83
C ILE A 149 -18.22 5.28 22.19
N SER A 150 -17.84 4.11 22.69
CA SER A 150 -18.34 3.57 23.96
C SER A 150 -17.90 4.41 25.17
N ASN A 151 -18.72 4.41 26.22
CA ASN A 151 -18.41 5.09 27.49
C ASN A 151 -17.41 4.32 28.39
N LYS A 152 -16.78 3.25 27.87
CA LYS A 152 -15.81 2.37 28.55
C LYS A 152 -16.33 1.54 29.74
N ARG A 153 -17.63 1.62 30.08
CA ARG A 153 -18.24 0.77 31.11
C ARG A 153 -18.95 -0.41 30.46
N ASN A 154 -18.62 -1.64 30.83
CA ASN A 154 -19.19 -2.84 30.21
C ASN A 154 -19.16 -2.76 28.66
N VAL A 155 -17.95 -2.78 28.12
CA VAL A 155 -17.64 -2.37 26.74
C VAL A 155 -18.16 -3.33 25.68
N ASN A 156 -18.11 -4.64 25.94
CA ASN A 156 -18.42 -5.66 24.93
C ASN A 156 -19.86 -5.55 24.41
N PRO A 157 -20.91 -5.44 25.27
CA PRO A 157 -22.27 -5.18 24.80
C PRO A 157 -22.43 -3.89 23.99
N GLN A 158 -21.68 -2.84 24.32
CA GLN A 158 -21.75 -1.57 23.60
C GLN A 158 -21.12 -1.65 22.21
N ILE A 159 -19.96 -2.29 22.09
CA ILE A 159 -19.33 -2.56 20.80
C ILE A 159 -20.29 -3.38 19.93
N LEU A 160 -20.79 -4.50 20.47
CA LEU A 160 -21.70 -5.39 19.75
C LEU A 160 -22.96 -4.65 19.31
N GLY A 161 -23.62 -3.91 20.21
CA GLY A 161 -24.81 -3.14 19.89
C GLY A 161 -24.57 -2.06 18.83
N THR A 162 -23.42 -1.40 18.86
CA THR A 162 -23.04 -0.38 17.86
C THR A 162 -22.81 -1.02 16.49
N VAL A 163 -22.10 -2.15 16.44
CA VAL A 163 -21.84 -2.90 15.20
C VAL A 163 -23.15 -3.43 14.61
N MET A 164 -24.02 -4.03 15.42
CA MET A 164 -25.31 -4.55 14.97
C MET A 164 -26.17 -3.44 14.37
N ARG A 165 -26.30 -2.29 15.05
CA ARG A 165 -27.03 -1.12 14.50
C ARG A 165 -26.46 -0.68 13.16
N LYS A 166 -25.13 -0.59 13.03
CA LYS A 166 -24.45 -0.22 11.78
C LYS A 166 -24.78 -1.19 10.64
N LEU A 167 -24.73 -2.50 10.89
CA LEU A 167 -25.05 -3.53 9.90
C LEU A 167 -26.53 -3.50 9.50
N THR A 168 -27.45 -3.35 10.47
CA THR A 168 -28.89 -3.22 10.20
C THR A 168 -29.18 -2.02 9.31
N LEU A 169 -28.59 -0.86 9.60
CA LEU A 169 -28.76 0.34 8.76
C LEU A 169 -28.21 0.15 7.35
N GLN A 170 -27.07 -0.54 7.20
CA GLN A 170 -26.53 -0.87 5.87
C GLN A 170 -27.48 -1.76 5.07
N GLU A 171 -28.10 -2.75 5.71
CA GLU A 171 -29.04 -3.66 5.05
C GLU A 171 -30.35 -2.97 4.68
N VAL A 172 -30.89 -2.15 5.58
CA VAL A 172 -32.08 -1.31 5.33
C VAL A 172 -31.80 -0.33 4.18
N TYR A 173 -30.61 0.27 4.13
CA TYR A 173 -30.25 1.16 3.03
C TYR A 173 -30.18 0.42 1.68
N LYS A 174 -29.54 -0.76 1.65
CA LYS A 174 -29.47 -1.59 0.43
C LYS A 174 -30.87 -1.94 -0.09
N THR A 175 -31.74 -2.40 0.80
CA THR A 175 -33.11 -2.80 0.45
C THR A 175 -33.96 -1.63 -0.04
N ILE A 176 -33.84 -0.44 0.55
CA ILE A 176 -34.64 0.74 0.16
C ILE A 176 -34.12 1.42 -1.11
N PHE A 177 -32.80 1.52 -1.27
CA PHE A 177 -32.20 2.40 -2.28
C PHE A 177 -31.52 1.66 -3.45
N LEU A 178 -31.03 0.44 -3.24
CA LEU A 178 -30.30 -0.31 -4.28
C LEU A 178 -31.15 -1.39 -4.98
N ASN A 179 -32.27 -1.82 -4.39
CA ASN A 179 -33.18 -2.83 -4.96
C ASN A 179 -34.43 -2.25 -5.67
N LYS A 180 -34.47 -0.94 -5.98
CA LYS A 180 -35.58 -0.37 -6.77
C LYS A 180 -35.41 -0.70 -8.26
N PRO A 181 -36.47 -1.11 -8.99
CA PRO A 181 -36.40 -1.30 -10.44
C PRO A 181 -36.06 0.02 -11.14
N HIS A 182 -35.29 -0.06 -12.23
CA HIS A 182 -34.67 1.04 -13.00
C HIS A 182 -35.61 2.15 -13.55
N HIS A 183 -36.91 2.13 -13.24
CA HIS A 183 -37.89 3.05 -13.83
C HIS A 183 -38.21 4.31 -13.01
N PHE A 184 -37.53 4.60 -11.90
CA PHE A 184 -37.97 5.64 -10.96
C PHE A 184 -37.10 6.90 -10.83
N TYR A 185 -36.08 7.10 -11.67
CA TYR A 185 -35.29 8.35 -11.62
C TYR A 185 -35.46 9.18 -12.88
N GLN A 186 -36.57 9.91 -12.93
CA GLN A 186 -36.67 11.17 -13.64
C GLN A 186 -37.26 12.20 -12.67
N SER A 187 -36.39 12.87 -11.90
CA SER A 187 -36.47 14.27 -11.47
C SER A 187 -35.65 14.54 -10.20
N ASN A 188 -34.68 15.43 -10.38
CA ASN A 188 -34.15 16.48 -9.49
C ASN A 188 -33.52 16.13 -8.14
N GLU A 189 -32.20 16.35 -8.12
CA GLU A 189 -31.42 17.00 -7.06
C GLU A 189 -31.48 16.44 -5.63
N VAL A 190 -30.62 15.45 -5.32
CA VAL A 190 -29.77 15.48 -4.11
C VAL A 190 -28.45 14.73 -4.41
N ILE A 191 -27.35 15.49 -4.49
CA ILE A 191 -25.98 14.96 -4.52
C ILE A 191 -25.60 14.59 -3.08
N LEU A 192 -25.69 13.30 -2.72
CA LEU A 192 -24.97 12.73 -1.58
C LEU A 192 -23.95 11.70 -2.09
N TYR A 193 -22.90 12.22 -2.72
CA TYR A 193 -21.72 11.42 -3.07
C TYR A 193 -20.78 11.30 -1.88
N LYS A 194 -20.09 10.14 -1.83
CA LYS A 194 -18.90 9.77 -1.04
C LYS A 194 -19.18 9.05 0.29
N ASN A 195 -19.51 7.75 0.20
CA ASN A 195 -18.93 6.74 1.12
C ASN A 195 -19.22 5.28 0.76
N TYR A 196 -19.96 4.99 -0.31
CA TYR A 196 -20.39 3.61 -0.61
C TYR A 196 -19.47 2.80 -1.54
N ASN A 197 -18.41 3.39 -2.11
CA ASN A 197 -17.50 2.69 -3.03
C ASN A 197 -16.19 2.20 -2.39
N ASN A 198 -16.05 2.24 -1.06
CA ASN A 198 -14.88 1.72 -0.34
C ASN A 198 -15.13 0.36 0.34
N ILE A 199 -15.92 -0.50 -0.28
CA ILE A 199 -15.88 -1.94 0.00
C ILE A 199 -15.24 -2.60 -1.24
N PRO A 200 -13.91 -2.72 -1.30
CA PRO A 200 -13.29 -3.50 -2.36
C PRO A 200 -13.44 -4.98 -2.01
N PHE A 201 -14.16 -5.71 -2.87
CA PHE A 201 -13.72 -7.07 -3.21
C PHE A 201 -12.48 -6.94 -4.11
#